data_AF-A0A4Y2AAV2-F1
#
_entry.id   AF-A0A4Y2AAV2-F1
#
_cell.length_a   1.000
_cell.length_b   1.000
_cell.length_c   1.000
_cell.angle_alpha   90.00
_cell.angle_beta   90.00
_cell.angle_gamma   90.00
#
_symmetry.space_group_name_H-M   'P 1'
#
loop_
_entity.id
_entity.type
_entity.pdbx_description
1 polymer ?
#
loop_
_entity_poly.entity_id
_entity_poly.type
_entity_poly.pdbx_seq_one_letter_code
_entity_poly.pdbx_strand_id
1 'polypeptide(L)'
;MERKLSTAVLSFLGLFVTVQGLLLDPENLLKYQECYTYALCHSDGVGVEKIDSCINMLKPEEMDEELQKIANYYNFKTNDIFAVIPKYCKLDDAKKPDAYEAIVKGIADYEKELCTDGSKKDGCTRMTQNVDCFTGYLEQLKQQGKC
;
A
#
# COMPACT_ATOMS: atom_id res chain seq x y z
N MET A 1 -6.20 -35.70 -44.26
CA MET A 1 -6.79 -34.36 -44.05
C MET A 1 -6.10 -33.77 -42.83
N GLU A 2 -4.93 -33.18 -43.06
CA GLU A 2 -4.05 -32.66 -42.00
C GLU A 2 -4.56 -31.29 -41.56
N ARG A 3 -4.89 -31.15 -40.28
CA ARG A 3 -5.31 -29.88 -39.69
C ARG A 3 -4.07 -28.98 -39.61
N LYS A 4 -3.93 -28.07 -40.58
CA LYS A 4 -3.11 -26.87 -40.44
C LYS A 4 -3.75 -25.97 -39.38
N LEU A 5 -3.55 -26.34 -38.12
CA LEU A 5 -3.87 -25.51 -36.98
C LEU A 5 -2.93 -24.30 -37.07
N SER A 6 -3.45 -23.20 -37.62
CA SER A 6 -2.71 -22.01 -37.99
C SER A 6 -1.94 -21.48 -36.78
N THR A 7 -0.61 -21.56 -36.85
CA THR A 7 0.35 -21.02 -35.86
C THR A 7 0.13 -19.53 -35.57
N ALA A 8 -0.58 -18.83 -36.46
CA ALA A 8 -1.00 -17.44 -36.28
C ALA A 8 -1.99 -17.25 -35.13
N VAL A 9 -2.83 -18.24 -34.80
CA VAL A 9 -3.84 -18.11 -33.72
C VAL A 9 -3.20 -18.18 -32.33
N LEU A 10 -2.08 -18.90 -32.19
CA LEU A 10 -1.34 -19.00 -30.93
C LEU A 10 -0.55 -17.72 -30.60
N SER A 11 -0.25 -16.88 -31.59
CA SER A 11 0.51 -15.63 -31.38
C SER A 11 -0.34 -14.50 -30.79
N PHE A 12 -1.67 -14.56 -30.90
CA PHE A 12 -2.55 -13.53 -30.34
C PHE A 12 -2.88 -13.74 -28.85
N LEU A 13 -2.72 -14.96 -28.32
CA LEU A 13 -2.97 -15.25 -26.91
C LEU A 13 -1.77 -14.92 -26.00
N GLY A 14 -0.59 -14.66 -26.57
CA GLY A 14 0.64 -14.38 -25.81
C GLY A 14 0.87 -12.92 -25.43
N LEU A 15 0.00 -11.99 -25.87
CA LEU A 15 0.23 -10.53 -25.75
C LEU A 15 -0.72 -9.81 -24.78
N PHE A 16 -1.47 -10.55 -23.97
CA PHE A 16 -2.18 -10.02 -22.81
C PHE A 16 -1.58 -10.56 -21.51
N VAL A 17 -0.25 -10.48 -21.38
CA VAL A 17 0.33 -10.29 -20.04
C VAL A 17 0.12 -8.81 -19.73
N THR A 18 -1.12 -8.42 -19.43
CA THR A 18 -1.30 -7.22 -18.64
C THR A 18 -0.58 -7.51 -17.33
N VAL A 19 0.54 -6.82 -17.12
CA VAL A 19 1.11 -6.62 -15.80
C VAL A 19 0.05 -5.88 -14.99
N GLN A 20 -1.01 -6.58 -14.59
CA GLN A 20 -1.70 -6.23 -13.37
C GLN A 20 -0.63 -6.48 -12.32
N GLY A 21 -0.11 -5.40 -11.75
CA GLY A 21 0.78 -5.48 -10.60
C GLY A 21 0.23 -6.52 -9.65
N LEU A 22 1.10 -7.43 -9.21
CA LEU A 22 0.71 -8.41 -8.20
C LEU A 22 0.09 -7.60 -7.05
N LEU A 23 -1.20 -7.82 -6.77
CA LEU A 23 -1.88 -7.11 -5.69
C LEU A 23 -1.04 -7.22 -4.41
N LEU A 24 -1.08 -6.17 -3.60
CA LEU A 24 -0.39 -6.12 -2.33
C LEU A 24 -0.73 -7.36 -1.51
N ASP A 25 0.31 -8.08 -1.11
CA ASP A 25 0.21 -9.15 -0.16
C ASP A 25 0.51 -8.58 1.23
N PRO A 26 -0.51 -8.45 2.11
CA PRO A 26 -0.35 -7.91 3.46
C PRO A 26 0.77 -8.58 4.25
N GLU A 27 0.95 -9.90 4.08
CA GLU A 27 1.94 -10.68 4.82
C GLU A 27 3.37 -10.23 4.50
N ASN A 28 3.62 -9.85 3.24
CA ASN A 28 4.92 -9.35 2.81
C ASN A 28 5.25 -7.96 3.36
N LEU A 29 4.26 -7.21 3.85
CA LEU A 29 4.46 -5.90 4.46
C LEU A 29 4.64 -5.95 5.96
N LEU A 30 4.15 -7.00 6.65
CA LEU A 30 4.30 -7.13 8.10
C LEU A 30 5.77 -7.05 8.57
N LYS A 31 6.70 -7.46 7.70
CA LYS A 31 8.16 -7.36 7.94
C LYS A 31 8.70 -5.93 8.13
N TYR A 32 7.92 -4.91 7.79
CA TYR A 32 8.32 -3.49 7.91
C TYR A 32 7.74 -2.79 9.14
N GLN A 33 7.08 -3.50 10.05
CA GLN A 33 6.43 -2.90 11.22
C GLN A 33 7.37 -2.03 12.08
N GLU A 34 8.60 -2.50 12.32
CA GLU A 34 9.60 -1.75 13.09
C GLU A 34 10.04 -0.48 12.33
N CYS A 35 10.27 -0.60 11.02
CA CYS A 35 10.63 0.53 10.17
C CYS A 35 9.51 1.56 10.06
N TYR A 36 8.26 1.11 9.97
CA TYR A 36 7.08 1.95 10.01
C TYR A 36 7.02 2.75 11.31
N THR A 37 7.24 2.08 12.44
CA THR A 37 7.26 2.71 13.77
C THR A 37 8.41 3.72 13.87
N TYR A 38 9.60 3.37 13.40
CA TYR A 38 10.73 4.30 13.36
C TYR A 38 10.42 5.54 12.52
N ALA A 39 9.93 5.34 11.29
CA ALA A 39 9.60 6.42 10.37
C ALA A 39 8.60 7.40 10.97
N LEU A 40 7.53 6.91 11.60
CA LEU A 40 6.49 7.76 12.15
C LEU A 40 6.83 8.39 13.50
N CYS A 41 7.53 7.67 14.37
CA CYS A 41 7.62 8.03 15.79
C CYS A 41 9.02 8.43 16.25
N HIS A 42 10.08 8.10 15.48
CA HIS A 42 11.47 8.23 15.93
C HIS A 42 12.40 8.95 14.93
N SER A 43 11.87 9.40 13.80
CA SER A 43 12.64 10.03 12.71
C SER A 43 12.76 11.56 12.82
N ASP A 44 12.38 12.15 13.95
CA ASP A 44 12.30 13.62 14.15
C ASP A 44 11.50 14.35 13.06
N GLY A 45 10.46 13.70 12.53
CA GLY A 45 9.57 14.25 11.49
C GLY A 45 10.00 13.96 10.05
N VAL A 46 11.26 13.60 9.81
CA VAL A 46 11.78 13.32 8.45
C VAL A 46 11.03 12.17 7.78
N GLY A 47 10.72 11.12 8.54
CA GLY A 47 9.94 10.00 8.03
C GLY A 47 8.49 10.36 7.74
N VAL A 48 7.90 11.26 8.53
CA VAL A 48 6.54 11.78 8.27
C VAL A 48 6.53 12.59 6.98
N GLU A 49 7.51 13.46 6.74
CA GLU A 49 7.63 14.22 5.48
C GLU A 49 7.81 13.30 4.27
N LYS A 50 8.59 12.21 4.41
CA LYS A 50 8.73 11.22 3.34
C LYS A 50 7.44 10.48 3.06
N ILE A 51 6.72 10.07 4.10
CA ILE A 51 5.45 9.39 3.96
C ILE A 51 4.39 10.31 3.34
N ASP A 52 4.31 11.57 3.77
CA ASP A 52 3.46 12.61 3.15
C ASP A 52 3.74 12.73 1.64
N SER A 53 5.02 12.75 1.24
CA SER A 53 5.37 12.81 -0.18
C SER A 53 4.88 11.60 -1.00
N CYS A 54 4.77 10.41 -0.38
CA CYS A 54 4.17 9.24 -1.02
C CYS A 54 2.63 9.33 -1.06
N ILE A 55 2.01 9.79 0.02
CA ILE A 55 0.54 9.94 0.13
C ILE A 55 0.00 10.96 -0.87
N ASN A 56 0.75 12.04 -1.14
CA ASN A 56 0.39 13.06 -2.13
C ASN A 56 0.31 12.54 -3.58
N MET A 57 0.65 11.27 -3.83
CA MET A 57 0.37 10.61 -5.11
C MET A 57 -1.12 10.27 -5.29
N LEU A 58 -1.87 10.10 -4.20
CA LEU A 58 -3.30 9.84 -4.21
C LEU A 58 -4.08 11.14 -4.35
N LYS A 59 -5.28 11.05 -4.93
CA LYS A 59 -6.23 12.15 -4.87
C LYS A 59 -6.86 12.25 -3.47
N PRO A 60 -7.35 13.43 -3.07
CA PRO A 60 -8.01 13.60 -1.77
C PRO A 60 -9.15 12.59 -1.53
N GLU A 61 -9.98 12.33 -2.55
CA GLU A 61 -11.06 11.34 -2.43
C GLU A 61 -10.55 9.90 -2.24
N GLU A 62 -9.40 9.57 -2.83
CA GLU A 62 -8.80 8.23 -2.71
C GLU A 62 -8.21 8.03 -1.30
N MET A 63 -7.58 9.07 -0.76
CA MET A 63 -7.07 9.06 0.62
C MET A 63 -8.21 8.92 1.64
N ASP A 64 -9.34 9.62 1.43
CA ASP A 64 -10.52 9.49 2.30
C ASP A 64 -11.08 8.06 2.27
N GLU A 65 -11.18 7.45 1.09
CA GLU A 65 -11.62 6.06 0.93
C GLU A 65 -10.65 5.07 1.58
N GLU A 66 -9.34 5.23 1.40
CA GLU A 66 -8.31 4.41 2.03
C GLU A 66 -8.40 4.48 3.57
N LEU A 67 -8.53 5.69 4.13
CA LEU A 67 -8.71 5.88 5.57
C LEU A 67 -9.98 5.22 6.10
N GLN A 68 -11.08 5.23 5.32
CA GLN A 68 -12.29 4.49 5.67
C GLN A 68 -12.06 2.98 5.67
N LYS A 69 -11.28 2.45 4.72
CA LYS A 69 -10.91 1.02 4.71
C LYS A 69 -10.08 0.66 5.94
N ILE A 70 -9.07 1.47 6.28
CA ILE A 70 -8.27 1.30 7.50
C ILE A 70 -9.16 1.35 8.75
N ALA A 71 -10.12 2.27 8.81
CA ALA A 71 -11.02 2.40 9.96
C ALA A 71 -11.88 1.16 10.22
N ASN A 72 -12.13 0.32 9.19
CA ASN A 72 -12.82 -0.96 9.35
C ASN A 72 -11.99 -1.99 10.13
N TYR A 73 -10.66 -1.86 10.09
CA TYR A 73 -9.72 -2.77 10.74
C TYR A 73 -9.19 -2.21 12.06
N TYR A 74 -8.98 -0.89 12.15
CA TYR A 74 -8.53 -0.23 13.37
C TYR A 74 -9.14 1.16 13.50
N ASN A 75 -9.95 1.34 14.54
CA ASN A 75 -10.71 2.57 14.69
C ASN A 75 -9.87 3.71 15.28
N PHE A 76 -9.11 4.40 14.44
CA PHE A 76 -8.42 5.64 14.80
C PHE A 76 -9.36 6.84 14.97
N LYS A 77 -10.65 6.75 14.62
CA LYS A 77 -11.65 7.84 14.65
C LYS A 77 -11.11 9.15 14.04
N THR A 78 -10.75 9.14 12.76
CA THR A 78 -10.33 10.34 12.03
C THR A 78 -10.38 10.10 10.52
N ASN A 79 -10.56 11.18 9.76
CA ASN A 79 -10.41 11.26 8.31
C ASN A 79 -9.12 12.02 7.91
N ASP A 80 -8.21 12.24 8.85
CA ASP A 80 -6.93 12.90 8.63
C ASP A 80 -5.81 11.89 8.95
N ILE A 81 -5.05 11.50 7.92
CA ILE A 81 -3.93 10.58 8.04
C ILE A 81 -2.86 11.13 9.01
N PHE A 82 -2.66 12.44 9.07
CA PHE A 82 -1.70 13.06 9.99
C PHE A 82 -2.21 13.06 11.44
N ALA A 83 -3.53 12.98 11.65
CA ALA A 83 -4.10 12.75 12.97
C ALA A 83 -4.00 11.27 13.42
N VAL A 84 -3.76 10.32 12.49
CA VAL A 84 -3.49 8.91 12.82
C VAL A 84 -2.09 8.73 13.41
N ILE A 85 -1.08 9.43 12.88
CA ILE A 85 0.33 9.33 13.30
C ILE A 85 0.52 9.50 14.82
N PRO A 86 0.10 10.61 15.46
CA PRO A 86 0.29 10.80 16.89
C PRO A 86 -0.57 9.82 17.73
N LYS A 87 -1.64 9.24 17.17
CA LYS A 87 -2.41 8.18 17.85
C LYS A 87 -1.65 6.87 17.82
N TYR A 88 -1.10 6.49 16.66
CA TYR A 88 -0.25 5.31 16.50
C TYR A 88 0.98 5.37 17.42
N CYS A 89 1.69 6.49 17.44
CA CYS A 89 2.90 6.64 18.25
C CYS A 89 2.66 6.61 19.77
N LYS A 90 1.43 6.87 20.22
CA LYS A 90 1.01 6.79 21.63
C LYS A 90 0.53 5.40 22.05
N LEU A 91 0.41 4.45 21.12
CA LEU A 91 0.06 3.08 21.45
C LEU A 91 1.18 2.43 22.27
N ASP A 92 0.79 1.55 23.19
CA ASP A 92 1.73 0.63 23.84
C ASP A 92 2.47 -0.17 22.77
N ASP A 93 3.77 -0.42 22.95
CA ASP A 93 4.57 -1.14 21.95
C ASP A 93 3.99 -2.53 21.63
N ALA A 94 3.36 -3.18 22.62
CA ALA A 94 2.68 -4.46 22.44
C ALA A 94 1.44 -4.39 21.52
N LYS A 95 0.85 -3.21 21.30
CA LYS A 95 -0.33 -2.99 20.45
C LYS A 95 0.01 -2.47 19.05
N LYS A 96 1.23 -1.98 18.85
CA LYS A 96 1.69 -1.45 17.56
C LYS A 96 1.69 -2.49 16.43
N PRO A 97 2.05 -3.77 16.65
CA PRO A 97 1.93 -4.80 15.63
C PRO A 97 0.51 -4.99 15.13
N ASP A 98 -0.47 -5.15 16.03
CA ASP A 98 -1.89 -5.32 15.67
C ASP A 98 -2.43 -4.10 14.91
N ALA A 99 -2.06 -2.89 15.36
CA ALA A 99 -2.44 -1.66 14.67
C ALA A 99 -1.82 -1.55 13.28
N TYR A 100 -0.55 -1.95 13.12
CA TYR A 100 0.13 -1.95 11.83
C TYR A 100 -0.47 -2.98 10.86
N GLU A 101 -0.71 -4.20 11.33
CA GLU A 101 -1.37 -5.24 10.54
C GLU A 101 -2.75 -4.78 10.05
N ALA A 102 -3.52 -4.12 10.91
CA ALA A 102 -4.81 -3.57 10.54
C ALA A 102 -4.72 -2.44 9.49
N ILE A 103 -3.72 -1.56 9.59
CA ILE A 103 -3.44 -0.53 8.58
C ILE A 103 -3.13 -1.21 7.24
N VAL A 104 -2.18 -2.15 7.23
CA VAL A 104 -1.78 -2.88 6.01
C VAL A 104 -2.96 -3.61 5.36
N LYS A 105 -3.84 -4.24 6.14
CA LYS A 105 -5.06 -4.88 5.63
C LYS A 105 -6.01 -3.87 4.99
N GLY A 106 -6.21 -2.72 5.62
CA GLY A 106 -7.05 -1.64 5.05
C GLY A 106 -6.52 -1.14 3.71
N ILE A 107 -5.20 -0.93 3.62
CA ILE A 107 -4.50 -0.52 2.39
C ILE A 107 -4.67 -1.58 1.29
N ALA A 108 -4.42 -2.85 1.61
CA ALA A 108 -4.55 -3.95 0.64
C ALA A 108 -5.98 -4.13 0.13
N ASP A 109 -6.97 -4.00 1.01
CA ASP A 109 -8.38 -4.06 0.63
C ASP A 109 -8.78 -2.90 -0.29
N TYR A 110 -8.26 -1.70 -0.02
CA TYR A 110 -8.49 -0.54 -0.86
C TYR A 110 -7.87 -0.72 -2.26
N GLU A 111 -6.61 -1.14 -2.32
CA GLU A 111 -5.94 -1.42 -3.59
C GLU A 111 -6.67 -2.50 -4.38
N LYS A 112 -7.10 -3.59 -3.74
CA LYS A 112 -7.89 -4.64 -4.39
C LYS A 112 -9.18 -4.09 -4.99
N GLU A 113 -9.87 -3.19 -4.32
CA GLU A 113 -11.06 -2.53 -4.87
C GLU A 113 -10.72 -1.71 -6.12
N LEU A 114 -9.69 -0.86 -6.05
CA LEU A 114 -9.25 -0.03 -7.18
C LEU A 114 -8.80 -0.86 -8.39
N CYS A 115 -8.06 -1.94 -8.14
CA CYS A 115 -7.40 -2.71 -9.18
C CYS A 115 -8.27 -3.80 -9.81
N THR A 116 -9.39 -4.16 -9.17
CA THR A 116 -10.37 -5.09 -9.74
C THR A 116 -11.46 -4.39 -10.53
N ASP A 117 -11.71 -3.10 -10.27
CA ASP A 117 -12.60 -2.26 -11.07
C ASP A 117 -11.87 -1.67 -12.28
N GLY A 118 -12.16 -2.19 -13.47
CA GLY A 118 -11.55 -1.73 -14.72
C GLY A 118 -11.78 -0.23 -15.02
N SER A 119 -12.78 0.40 -14.42
CA SER A 119 -13.03 1.84 -14.54
C SER A 119 -12.11 2.69 -13.65
N LYS A 120 -11.48 2.10 -12.63
CA LYS A 120 -10.59 2.76 -11.67
C LYS A 120 -9.10 2.52 -11.95
N LYS A 121 -8.73 2.14 -13.17
CA LYS A 121 -7.34 1.82 -13.57
C LYS A 121 -6.31 2.89 -13.19
N ASP A 122 -6.65 4.16 -13.36
CA ASP A 122 -5.76 5.26 -13.00
C ASP A 122 -5.57 5.38 -11.47
N GLY A 123 -6.62 5.09 -10.71
CA GLY A 123 -6.56 5.03 -9.24
C GLY A 123 -5.71 3.85 -8.78
N CYS A 124 -5.92 2.66 -9.35
CA CYS A 124 -5.04 1.50 -9.11
C CYS A 124 -3.56 1.84 -9.38
N THR A 125 -3.27 2.53 -10.49
CA THR A 125 -1.88 2.93 -10.82
C THR A 125 -1.29 3.88 -9.77
N ARG A 126 -2.04 4.88 -9.30
CA ARG A 126 -1.60 5.79 -8.23
C ARG A 126 -1.40 5.05 -6.90
N MET A 127 -2.29 4.11 -6.58
CA MET A 127 -2.20 3.31 -5.37
C MET A 127 -0.95 2.42 -5.37
N THR A 128 -0.67 1.73 -6.47
CA THR A 128 0.56 0.95 -6.60
C THR A 128 1.81 1.84 -6.47
N GLN A 129 1.82 3.03 -7.08
CA GLN A 129 2.93 3.99 -6.95
C GLN A 129 3.11 4.49 -5.51
N ASN A 130 2.01 4.78 -4.81
CA ASN A 130 2.03 5.16 -3.39
C ASN A 130 2.66 4.03 -2.54
N VAL A 131 2.19 2.79 -2.71
CA VAL A 131 2.68 1.62 -1.98
C VAL A 131 4.16 1.36 -2.27
N ASP A 132 4.58 1.45 -3.54
CA ASP A 132 5.98 1.29 -3.93
C ASP A 132 6.88 2.38 -3.32
N CYS A 133 6.41 3.64 -3.32
CA CYS A 133 7.11 4.76 -2.67
C CYS A 133 7.29 4.49 -1.18
N PHE A 134 6.19 4.10 -0.52
CA PHE A 134 6.15 3.86 0.91
C PHE A 134 7.07 2.70 1.32
N THR A 135 6.94 1.55 0.67
CA THR A 135 7.71 0.36 0.97
C THR A 135 9.18 0.50 0.58
N GLY A 136 9.48 1.22 -0.51
CA GLY A 136 10.85 1.57 -0.88
C GLY A 136 11.56 2.41 0.19
N TYR A 137 10.84 3.36 0.80
CA TYR A 137 11.39 4.12 1.92
C TYR A 137 11.61 3.27 3.18
N LEU A 138 10.67 2.38 3.52
CA LEU A 138 10.84 1.48 4.68
C LEU A 138 12.00 0.50 4.48
N GLU A 139 12.16 -0.03 3.27
CA GLU A 139 13.30 -0.87 2.91
C GLU A 139 14.62 -0.10 3.00
N GLN A 140 14.65 1.18 2.59
CA GLN A 140 15.82 2.03 2.76
C GLN A 140 16.19 2.20 4.25
N LEU A 141 15.21 2.42 5.13
CA LEU A 141 15.44 2.54 6.58
C LEU A 141 16.04 1.25 7.15
N LYS A 142 15.51 0.10 6.71
CA LYS A 142 16.00 -1.23 7.07
C LYS A 142 17.44 -1.45 6.65
N GLN A 143 17.78 -1.10 5.40
CA GLN A 143 19.14 -1.20 4.89
C GLN A 143 20.14 -0.29 5.62
N GLN A 144 19.65 0.80 6.21
CA GLN A 144 20.45 1.71 7.04
C GLN A 144 20.58 1.25 8.50
N GLY A 145 19.94 0.16 8.90
CA GLY A 145 19.93 -0.33 10.28
C GLY A 145 19.23 0.61 11.26
N LYS A 146 18.26 1.41 10.77
CA LYS A 146 17.39 2.24 11.63
C LYS A 146 16.31 1.40 12.32
N CYS A 147 16.03 0.29 11.67
CA CYS A 147 15.22 -0.89 11.91
C CYS A 147 15.89 -1.99 11.03
#